data_AF-A0A3D3CVW5-F1
#
_entry.id   AF-A0A3D3CVW5-F1
#
_cell.length_a   1.000
_cell.length_b   1.000
_cell.length_c   1.000
_cell.angle_alpha   90.00
_cell.angle_beta   90.00
_cell.angle_gamma   90.00
#
_symmetry.space_group_name_H-M   'P 1'
#
loop_
_entity.id
_entity.type
_entity.pdbx_description
1 polymer ?
#
loop_
_entity_poly.entity_id
_entity_poly.type
_entity_poly.pdbx_seq_one_letter_code
_entity_poly.pdbx_strand_id
1 'polypeptide(L)' 'ELQNVIDNGSTRWGPRYSRGLLLSDVEQAHAQGIKVISWTLNAKELIRDYIVNGQFDGFISDYPAYVVYDYYTLK' A
#
# COMPACT_ATOMS: atom_id res chain seq x y z
N GLU A 1 -12.46 -8.62 -2.93
CA GLU A 1 -12.08 -7.18 -3.00
C GLU A 1 -11.33 -6.85 -4.27
N LEU A 2 -10.12 -7.37 -4.51
CA LEU A 2 -9.38 -7.09 -5.76
C LEU A 2 -10.16 -7.52 -7.02
N GLN A 3 -10.78 -8.71 -7.01
CA GLN A 3 -11.59 -9.15 -8.16
C GLN A 3 -12.69 -8.15 -8.53
N ASN A 4 -13.39 -7.57 -7.53
CA ASN A 4 -14.40 -6.54 -7.80
C ASN A 4 -13.79 -5.27 -8.40
N VAL A 5 -12.55 -4.92 -8.06
CA VAL A 5 -11.83 -3.78 -8.67
C VAL A 5 -11.56 -4.07 -10.15
N ILE A 6 -11.09 -5.28 -10.45
CA ILE A 6 -10.82 -5.77 -11.82
C ILE A 6 -12.12 -5.78 -12.63
N ASP A 7 -13.17 -6.42 -12.11
CA ASP A 7 -14.46 -6.59 -12.81
C ASP A 7 -15.13 -5.25 -13.10
N ASN A 8 -14.95 -4.25 -12.23
CA ASN A 8 -15.48 -2.90 -12.43
C ASN A 8 -14.56 -1.99 -13.27
N GLY A 9 -13.45 -2.50 -13.81
CA GLY A 9 -12.49 -1.72 -14.61
C GLY A 9 -11.86 -0.56 -13.84
N SER A 10 -11.73 -0.68 -12.52
CA SER A 10 -11.18 0.37 -11.67
C SER A 10 -9.66 0.46 -11.84
N THR A 11 -9.12 1.67 -11.82
CA THR A 11 -7.67 1.92 -12.02
C THR A 11 -6.88 2.03 -10.71
N ARG A 12 -7.59 2.03 -9.57
CA ARG A 12 -6.99 2.13 -8.23
C ARG A 12 -7.68 1.19 -7.26
N TRP A 13 -6.90 0.64 -6.34
CA TRP A 13 -7.37 -0.20 -5.26
C TRP A 13 -6.79 0.27 -3.92
N GLY A 14 -7.64 0.40 -2.90
CA GLY A 14 -7.24 0.82 -1.57
C GLY A 14 -7.55 -0.21 -0.49
N PRO A 15 -6.76 -1.29 -0.35
CA PRO A 15 -6.97 -2.27 0.71
C PRO A 15 -6.59 -1.70 2.08
N ARG A 16 -7.37 -2.05 3.10
CA ARG A 16 -7.09 -1.69 4.50
C ARG A 16 -5.75 -2.28 4.97
N TYR A 17 -4.99 -1.52 5.76
CA TYR A 17 -3.67 -1.97 6.25
C TYR A 17 -3.74 -3.25 7.08
N SER A 18 -4.84 -3.50 7.78
CA SER A 18 -5.00 -4.64 8.69
C SER A 18 -5.06 -5.99 7.96
N ARG A 19 -5.03 -5.99 6.62
CA ARG A 19 -4.86 -7.19 5.79
C ARG A 19 -3.39 -7.54 5.53
N GLY A 20 -2.45 -6.75 6.03
CA GLY A 20 -1.01 -6.93 5.80
C GLY A 20 -0.58 -6.51 4.39
N LEU A 21 0.62 -6.95 3.99
CA LEU A 21 1.28 -6.49 2.77
C LEU A 21 0.65 -6.98 1.46
N LEU A 22 -0.16 -8.05 1.51
CA LEU A 22 -0.92 -8.56 0.35
C LEU A 22 -0.09 -8.72 -0.94
N LEU A 23 1.17 -9.16 -0.83
CA LEU A 23 2.15 -9.07 -1.92
C LEU A 23 1.65 -9.69 -3.24
N SER A 24 1.00 -10.86 -3.17
CA SER A 24 0.41 -11.53 -4.36
C SER A 24 -0.73 -10.73 -4.99
N ASP A 25 -1.61 -10.15 -4.17
CA ASP A 25 -2.74 -9.35 -4.67
C ASP A 25 -2.23 -8.02 -5.26
N VAL A 26 -1.20 -7.42 -4.65
CA VAL A 26 -0.57 -6.19 -5.14
C VAL A 26 0.09 -6.43 -6.49
N GLU A 27 0.84 -7.53 -6.61
CA GLU A 27 1.45 -7.95 -7.88
C GLU A 27 0.37 -8.21 -8.96
N GLN A 28 -0.71 -8.91 -8.60
CA GLN A 28 -1.82 -9.14 -9.52
C GLN A 28 -2.49 -7.84 -9.95
N ALA A 29 -2.70 -6.89 -9.04
CA ALA A 29 -3.25 -5.59 -9.35
C ALA A 29 -2.35 -4.81 -10.30
N HIS A 30 -1.04 -4.79 -10.05
CA HIS A 30 -0.05 -4.15 -10.92
C HIS A 30 -0.02 -4.75 -12.32
N ALA A 31 -0.15 -6.08 -12.45
CA ALA A 31 -0.24 -6.76 -13.74
C ALA A 31 -1.49 -6.35 -14.55
N GLN A 32 -2.54 -5.87 -13.88
CA GLN A 32 -3.75 -5.31 -14.50
C GLN A 32 -3.67 -3.79 -14.70
N GLY A 33 -2.52 -3.16 -14.43
CA GLY A 33 -2.34 -1.71 -14.51
C GLY A 33 -3.03 -0.92 -13.39
N ILE A 34 -3.43 -1.59 -12.30
CA ILE A 34 -4.14 -0.99 -11.17
C ILE A 34 -3.12 -0.50 -10.14
N LYS A 35 -3.24 0.75 -9.69
CA LYS A 35 -2.42 1.31 -8.61
C LYS A 35 -2.96 0.95 -7.24
N VAL A 36 -2.10 0.56 -6.31
CA VAL A 36 -2.51 0.11 -4.96
C VAL A 36 -2.06 1.09 -3.89
N ILE A 37 -3.02 1.68 -3.16
CA ILE A 37 -2.77 2.70 -2.14
C ILE A 37 -3.47 2.32 -0.82
N SER A 38 -2.72 1.87 0.19
CA SER A 38 -3.31 1.40 1.46
C SER A 38 -3.65 2.54 2.42
N TRP A 39 -4.45 2.27 3.45
CA TRP A 39 -4.88 3.26 4.45
C TRP A 39 -5.32 2.61 5.76
N THR A 40 -5.31 3.30 6.90
CA THR A 40 -4.46 4.45 7.25
C THR A 40 -3.36 3.94 8.18
N LEU A 41 -2.09 4.12 7.81
CA LEU A 41 -0.95 3.55 8.52
C LEU A 41 -0.35 4.59 9.47
N ASN A 42 -0.47 4.35 10.76
CA ASN A 42 -0.02 5.29 11.80
C ASN A 42 1.02 4.70 12.76
N ALA A 43 1.09 3.37 12.87
CA ALA A 43 2.10 2.73 13.71
C ALA A 43 3.46 2.72 13.01
N LYS A 44 4.53 3.12 13.72
CA LYS A 44 5.90 3.21 13.16
C LYS A 44 6.38 1.91 12.53
N GLU A 45 6.22 0.79 13.23
CA GLU A 45 6.65 -0.52 12.69
C GLU A 45 5.90 -0.89 11.41
N LEU A 46 4.61 -0.55 11.33
CA LEU A 46 3.80 -0.80 10.15
C LEU A 46 4.22 0.10 8.98
N ILE A 47 4.48 1.38 9.23
CA ILE A 47 5.00 2.32 8.22
C ILE A 47 6.31 1.80 7.64
N ARG A 48 7.23 1.34 8.50
CA ARG A 48 8.52 0.78 8.09
C ARG A 48 8.38 -0.50 7.28
N ASP A 49 7.55 -1.42 7.74
CA ASP A 49 7.28 -2.67 7.02
C ASP A 49 6.71 -2.40 5.62
N TYR A 50 5.79 -1.44 5.49
CA TYR A 50 5.25 -1.03 4.18
C TYR A 50 6.29 -0.33 3.29
N ILE A 51 7.20 0.46 3.85
CA ILE A 51 8.28 1.14 3.10
C ILE A 51 9.31 0.13 2.59
N VAL A 52 9.71 -0.83 3.44
CA VAL A 52 10.83 -1.76 3.16
C VAL A 52 10.35 -3.00 2.41
N ASN A 53 9.26 -3.62 2.87
CA ASN A 53 8.79 -4.92 2.38
C ASN A 53 7.53 -4.81 1.50
N GLY A 54 6.80 -3.71 1.59
CA GLY A 54 5.62 -3.46 0.76
C GLY A 54 5.95 -3.20 -0.72
N GLN A 55 4.99 -3.50 -1.59
CA GLN A 55 5.05 -3.20 -3.03
C GLN A 55 3.92 -2.23 -3.45
N PHE A 56 3.37 -1.49 -2.49
CA PHE A 56 2.28 -0.54 -2.76
C PHE A 56 2.80 0.69 -3.50
N ASP A 57 1.93 1.32 -4.29
CA ASP A 57 2.21 2.61 -4.93
C ASP A 57 2.14 3.78 -3.94
N GLY A 58 1.59 3.55 -2.75
CA GLY A 58 1.58 4.52 -1.66
C GLY A 58 0.69 4.08 -0.51
N PHE A 59 0.58 4.94 0.49
CA PHE A 59 -0.38 4.77 1.57
C PHE A 59 -0.74 6.10 2.24
N ILE A 60 -1.87 6.13 2.95
CA ILE A 60 -2.32 7.28 3.74
C ILE A 60 -1.82 7.14 5.18
N SER A 61 -1.31 8.22 5.76
CA SER A 61 -0.86 8.30 7.15
C SER A 61 -1.19 9.67 7.74
N ASP A 62 -1.58 9.68 9.02
CA ASP A 62 -1.74 10.91 9.81
C ASP A 62 -0.39 11.44 10.32
N TYR A 63 0.71 10.70 10.11
CA TYR A 63 2.06 11.05 10.55
C TYR A 63 3.04 11.18 9.36
N PRO A 64 2.81 12.10 8.41
CA PRO A 64 3.63 12.23 7.21
C PRO A 64 5.10 12.52 7.50
N ALA A 65 5.42 13.19 8.61
CA ALA A 65 6.80 13.45 9.01
C ALA A 65 7.59 12.17 9.31
N TYR A 66 6.96 11.16 9.94
CA TYR A 66 7.60 9.86 10.18
C TYR A 66 7.79 9.10 8.87
N VAL A 67 6.77 9.13 8.00
CA VAL A 67 6.84 8.50 6.67
C VAL A 67 8.00 9.06 5.86
N VAL A 68 8.13 10.39 5.78
CA VAL A 68 9.21 11.05 5.03
C VAL A 68 10.57 10.68 5.63
N TYR A 69 10.72 10.75 6.96
CA TYR A 69 11.98 10.39 7.61
C TYR A 69 12.36 8.93 7.34
N ASP A 70 11.46 7.98 7.59
CA ASP A 70 11.72 6.56 7.41
C ASP A 70 11.96 6.23 5.92
N TYR A 71 11.24 6.86 4.98
CA TYR A 71 11.46 6.65 3.54
C TYR A 71 12.88 7.03 3.10
N TYR A 72 13.38 8.19 3.52
CA TYR A 72 14.72 8.65 3.13
C TYR A 72 15.87 8.03 3.94
N THR A 73 15.59 7.30 5.02
CA THR A 73 16.62 6.67 5.85
C THR A 73 16.67 5.15 5.71
N LEU A 74 15.61 4.52 5.20
CA LEU A 74 15.51 3.06 5.01
C LEU A 74 15.54 2.62 3.54
N LYS A 75 15.31 3.53 2.58
CA LYS A 75 15.44 3.26 1.14
C LYS A 75 16.65 3.94 0.50
#